data_AF-A0A0F9JRA1-F1
#
_entry.id   AF-A0A0F9JRA1-F1
#
_cell.length_a   1.000
_cell.length_b   1.000
_cell.length_c   1.000
_cell.angle_alpha   90.00
_cell.angle_beta   90.00
_cell.angle_gamma   90.00
#
_symmetry.space_group_name_H-M   'P 1'
#
loop_
_entity.id
_entity.type
_entity.pdbx_description
1 polymer ?
#
loop_
_entity_poly.entity_id
_entity_poly.type
_entity_poly.pdbx_seq_one_letter_code
_entity_poly.pdbx_strand_id
1 'polypeptide(L)'
;MPTIQDLASAQVQSGQPGLNPGAVDQSSPTVAGTPMQSLWSRRDFLVEAHRGWHERVNRVVQVANGEWYRVWPDLTREPLAPTVANIVELGITHIGTIGGSTVPSVKIPVPHVDKGPEGERGASKRERRVRELREQSNYPVLLANSWQDYAGSGSAIMGVWVNFEEEDTAKRNPYYMRFDPRHT
;
A
#
# COMPACT_ATOMS: atom_id res chain seq x y z
N MET A 1 -0.54 -31.41 -52.26
CA MET A 1 0.05 -30.31 -51.46
C MET A 1 -1.08 -29.33 -51.18
N PRO A 2 -1.58 -29.22 -49.94
CA PRO A 2 -2.68 -28.32 -49.64
C PRO A 2 -2.15 -26.88 -49.55
N THR A 3 -2.89 -25.96 -50.16
CA THR A 3 -2.62 -24.53 -50.20
C THR A 3 -3.01 -23.84 -48.89
N ILE A 4 -2.37 -22.72 -48.58
CA ILE A 4 -2.53 -21.94 -47.33
C ILE A 4 -4.00 -21.52 -47.04
N GLN A 5 -4.89 -21.59 -48.03
CA GLN A 5 -6.33 -21.35 -47.86
C GLN A 5 -7.10 -22.49 -47.16
N ASP A 6 -6.59 -23.73 -47.14
CA ASP A 6 -7.28 -24.87 -46.51
C ASP A 6 -7.04 -24.96 -44.99
N LEU A 7 -6.15 -24.12 -44.44
CA LEU A 7 -5.95 -23.97 -42.99
C LEU A 7 -6.91 -22.95 -42.35
N ALA A 8 -7.67 -22.20 -43.14
CA ALA A 8 -8.60 -21.18 -42.64
C ALA A 8 -10.03 -21.70 -42.37
N SER A 9 -10.33 -22.95 -42.73
CA SER A 9 -11.67 -23.54 -42.64
C SER A 9 -11.81 -24.66 -41.60
N ALA A 10 -10.80 -24.90 -40.76
CA ALA A 10 -10.96 -25.74 -39.57
C ALA A 10 -11.62 -24.94 -38.42
N GLN A 11 -12.90 -24.59 -38.60
CA GLN A 11 -13.76 -24.21 -37.48
C GLN A 11 -13.96 -25.44 -36.58
N VAL A 12 -13.13 -25.55 -35.54
CA VAL A 12 -13.42 -26.43 -34.40
C VAL A 12 -14.44 -25.72 -33.53
N GLN A 13 -15.71 -26.13 -33.65
CA GLN A 13 -16.69 -25.95 -32.60
C GLN A 13 -16.21 -26.73 -31.36
N SER A 14 -15.70 -26.04 -30.36
CA SER A 14 -15.57 -26.58 -29.00
C SER A 14 -16.22 -25.61 -28.02
N GLY A 15 -17.54 -25.78 -27.85
CA GLY A 15 -18.25 -25.27 -26.69
C GLY A 15 -17.91 -26.11 -25.47
N GLN A 16 -17.09 -25.57 -24.58
CA GLN A 16 -17.12 -25.85 -23.14
C GLN A 16 -16.80 -24.56 -22.38
N PRO A 17 -17.66 -24.11 -21.45
CA PRO A 17 -17.41 -22.92 -20.66
C PRO A 17 -16.57 -23.29 -19.45
N GLY A 18 -15.38 -22.68 -19.35
CA GLY A 18 -14.54 -22.76 -18.16
C GLY A 18 -13.12 -23.14 -18.51
N LEU A 19 -12.21 -22.21 -18.21
CA LEU A 19 -10.74 -22.33 -18.32
C LEU A 19 -10.16 -22.02 -19.71
N ASN A 20 -10.36 -20.78 -20.18
CA ASN A 20 -9.46 -20.13 -21.14
C ASN A 20 -8.87 -18.87 -20.47
N PRO A 21 -7.53 -18.73 -20.31
CA PRO A 21 -6.92 -17.49 -19.81
C PRO A 21 -7.00 -16.32 -20.81
N GLY A 22 -7.57 -16.54 -21.99
CA GLY A 22 -7.61 -15.59 -23.11
C GLY A 22 -8.96 -14.91 -23.36
N ALA A 23 -9.99 -15.14 -22.53
CA ALA A 23 -11.30 -14.50 -22.69
C ALA A 23 -11.55 -13.41 -21.64
N VAL A 24 -10.59 -12.48 -21.53
CA VAL A 24 -10.93 -11.11 -21.16
C VAL A 24 -11.30 -10.45 -22.48
N ASP A 25 -12.54 -10.02 -22.63
CA ASP A 25 -12.95 -9.09 -23.69
C ASP A 25 -11.97 -7.91 -23.72
N GLN A 26 -10.93 -8.01 -24.54
CA GLN A 26 -10.08 -6.89 -24.91
C GLN A 26 -10.85 -6.05 -25.92
N SER A 27 -11.93 -5.42 -25.46
CA SER A 27 -12.11 -4.03 -25.83
C SER A 27 -11.04 -3.25 -25.05
N SER A 28 -9.80 -3.32 -25.53
CA SER A 28 -8.81 -2.32 -25.15
C SER A 28 -9.47 -0.98 -25.45
N PRO A 29 -9.73 -0.10 -24.47
CA PRO A 29 -10.09 1.26 -24.82
C PRO A 29 -8.93 1.72 -25.69
N THR A 30 -9.21 1.99 -26.96
CA THR A 30 -8.28 2.69 -27.83
C THR A 30 -7.98 4.00 -27.11
N VAL A 31 -6.88 4.02 -26.37
CA VAL A 31 -6.32 5.23 -25.80
C VAL A 31 -5.86 6.00 -27.02
N ALA A 32 -6.78 6.79 -27.61
CA ALA A 32 -6.43 7.85 -28.52
C ALA A 32 -5.25 8.58 -27.87
N GLY A 33 -4.09 8.46 -28.51
CA GLY A 33 -2.78 8.60 -27.86
C GLY A 33 -2.77 9.79 -26.94
N THR A 34 -2.55 9.54 -25.64
CA THR A 34 -2.42 10.62 -24.68
C THR A 34 -1.30 11.52 -25.20
N PRO A 35 -1.56 12.81 -25.51
CA PRO A 35 -0.57 13.64 -26.16
C PRO A 35 0.70 13.63 -25.32
N MET A 36 1.86 13.41 -25.92
CA MET A 36 3.14 13.17 -25.21
C MET A 36 3.43 14.23 -24.13
N GLN A 37 2.95 15.46 -24.35
CA GLN A 37 2.98 16.58 -23.41
C GLN A 37 2.26 16.32 -22.08
N SER A 38 1.13 15.58 -22.10
CA SER A 38 0.39 15.18 -20.88
C SER A 38 1.13 14.13 -20.05
N LEU A 39 1.92 13.27 -20.71
CA LEU A 39 2.78 12.30 -20.03
C LEU A 39 3.97 13.00 -19.38
N TRP A 40 4.57 13.98 -20.08
CA TRP A 40 5.63 14.82 -19.53
C TRP A 40 5.15 15.69 -18.37
N SER A 41 4.01 16.37 -18.49
CA SER A 41 3.47 17.17 -17.39
C SER A 41 3.14 16.31 -16.16
N ARG A 42 2.65 15.08 -16.38
CA ARG A 42 2.40 14.13 -15.29
C ARG A 42 3.70 13.66 -14.65
N ARG A 43 4.74 13.37 -15.44
CA ARG A 43 6.08 13.05 -14.92
C ARG A 43 6.60 14.21 -14.06
N ASP A 44 6.59 15.43 -14.58
CA ASP A 44 7.16 16.59 -13.90
C ASP A 44 6.42 16.88 -12.60
N PHE A 45 5.09 16.80 -12.61
CA PHE A 45 4.27 16.86 -11.39
C PHE A 45 4.65 15.78 -10.38
N LEU A 46 4.83 14.52 -10.81
CA LEU A 46 5.21 13.43 -9.90
C LEU A 46 6.61 13.64 -9.33
N VAL A 47 7.56 14.15 -10.13
CA VAL A 47 8.92 14.48 -9.67
C VAL A 47 8.88 15.60 -8.64
N GLU A 48 8.12 16.66 -8.89
CA GLU A 48 7.96 17.78 -7.96
C GLU A 48 7.27 17.35 -6.67
N ALA A 49 6.19 16.57 -6.77
CA ALA A 49 5.49 16.00 -5.61
C ALA A 49 6.42 15.09 -4.79
N HIS A 50 7.23 14.26 -5.44
CA HIS A 50 8.21 13.39 -4.80
C HIS A 50 9.30 14.18 -4.08
N ARG A 51 9.82 15.23 -4.71
CA ARG A 51 10.79 16.14 -4.09
C ARG A 51 10.21 16.84 -2.86
N GLY A 52 9.01 17.41 -2.98
CA GLY A 52 8.33 18.07 -1.86
C GLY A 52 8.03 17.11 -0.70
N TRP A 53 7.72 15.85 -1.02
CA TRP A 53 7.57 14.80 -0.01
C TRP A 53 8.89 14.52 0.72
N HIS A 54 10.01 14.34 0.01
CA HIS A 54 11.32 14.16 0.65
C HIS A 54 11.73 15.33 1.54
N GLU A 55 11.55 16.58 1.08
CA GLU A 55 11.86 17.77 1.88
C GLU A 55 11.02 17.80 3.18
N ARG A 56 9.74 17.42 3.09
CA ARG A 56 8.85 17.32 4.25
C ARG A 56 9.27 16.19 5.19
N VAL A 57 9.56 15.00 4.66
CA VAL A 57 10.02 13.86 5.46
C VAL A 57 11.30 14.24 6.18
N ASN A 58 12.31 14.78 5.49
CA ASN A 58 13.56 15.22 6.12
C ASN A 58 13.34 16.21 7.27
N ARG A 59 12.47 17.21 7.10
CA ARG A 59 12.16 18.17 8.17
C ARG A 59 11.49 17.49 9.37
N VAL A 60 10.54 16.59 9.13
CA VAL A 60 9.83 15.88 10.21
C VAL A 60 10.75 14.87 10.90
N VAL A 61 11.61 14.19 10.13
CA VAL A 61 12.60 13.24 10.62
C VAL A 61 13.65 13.93 11.47
N GLN A 62 14.12 15.14 11.13
CA GLN A 62 15.04 15.92 12.00
C GLN A 62 14.43 16.20 13.38
N VAL A 63 13.14 16.50 13.43
CA VAL A 63 12.37 16.68 14.67
C VAL A 63 12.28 15.37 15.45
N ALA A 64 11.96 14.26 14.78
CA ALA A 64 11.81 12.96 15.44
C ALA A 64 13.14 12.31 15.86
N ASN A 65 14.21 12.45 15.06
CA ASN A 65 15.53 11.86 15.30
C ASN A 65 16.39 12.67 16.28
N GLY A 66 15.90 13.81 16.77
CA GLY A 66 16.50 14.44 17.94
C GLY A 66 17.57 15.50 17.66
N GLU A 67 17.61 16.10 16.47
CA GLU A 67 18.52 17.22 16.16
C GLU A 67 18.00 18.53 16.79
N TRP A 68 17.91 18.52 18.11
CA TRP A 68 17.41 19.63 18.91
C TRP A 68 18.57 20.52 19.31
N TYR A 69 18.55 21.76 18.86
CA TYR A 69 19.54 22.76 19.24
C TYR A 69 18.86 23.98 19.83
N ARG A 70 19.44 24.53 20.89
CA ARG A 70 19.17 25.89 21.33
C ARG A 70 19.89 26.84 20.39
N VAL A 71 19.14 27.74 19.76
CA VAL A 71 19.72 28.84 18.97
C VAL A 71 19.83 30.05 19.88
N TRP A 72 21.05 30.52 20.08
CA TRP A 72 21.33 31.74 20.83
C TRP A 72 21.19 32.98 19.93
N PRO A 73 21.03 34.20 20.49
CA PRO A 73 20.90 35.43 19.71
C PRO A 73 22.07 35.72 18.75
N ASP A 74 23.25 35.14 19.03
CA ASP A 74 24.47 35.22 18.21
C ASP A 74 24.52 34.15 17.09
N LEU A 75 23.40 33.43 16.87
CA LEU A 75 23.26 32.33 15.92
C LEU A 75 24.09 31.08 16.23
N THR A 76 24.72 31.00 17.40
CA THR A 76 25.37 29.76 17.84
C THR A 76 24.32 28.70 18.19
N ARG A 77 24.66 27.43 17.92
CA ARG A 77 23.80 26.27 18.16
C ARG A 77 24.41 25.41 19.25
N GLU A 78 23.67 25.22 20.33
CA GLU A 78 24.05 24.31 21.41
C GLU A 78 23.10 23.11 21.39
N PRO A 79 23.60 21.85 21.33
CA PRO A 79 22.74 20.69 21.38
C PRO A 79 21.94 20.69 22.69
N LEU A 80 20.61 20.56 22.60
CA LEU A 80 19.75 20.46 23.76
C LEU A 80 20.01 19.15 24.50
N ALA A 81 19.79 19.17 25.81
CA ALA A 81 19.92 18.00 26.67
C ALA A 81 19.04 16.82 26.16
N PRO A 82 19.46 15.57 26.38
CA PRO A 82 18.76 14.36 25.93
C PRO A 82 17.31 14.22 26.44
N THR A 83 16.87 15.09 27.34
CA THR A 83 15.51 15.12 27.89
C THR A 83 14.44 15.42 26.85
N VAL A 84 14.69 16.33 25.90
CA VAL A 84 13.69 16.70 24.87
C VAL A 84 13.48 15.55 23.88
N ALA A 85 14.57 14.94 23.41
CA ALA A 85 14.52 13.77 22.53
C ALA A 85 13.75 12.63 23.20
N ASN A 86 14.05 12.32 24.47
CA ASN A 86 13.36 11.28 25.23
C ASN A 86 11.86 11.54 25.38
N ILE A 87 11.43 12.79 25.61
CA ILE A 87 10.00 13.13 25.72
C ILE A 87 9.29 12.89 24.38
N VAL A 88 9.91 13.27 23.27
CA VAL A 88 9.34 13.09 21.92
C VAL A 88 9.26 11.60 21.56
N GLU A 89 10.32 10.83 21.80
CA GLU A 89 10.34 9.39 21.58
C GLU A 89 9.30 8.66 22.44
N LEU A 90 9.14 9.07 23.70
CA LEU A 90 8.11 8.53 24.58
C LEU A 90 6.70 8.83 24.04
N GLY A 91 6.48 10.05 23.53
CA GLY A 91 5.23 10.45 22.90
C GLY A 91 4.90 9.61 21.65
N ILE A 92 5.89 9.42 20.76
CA ILE A 92 5.77 8.58 19.56
C ILE A 92 5.44 7.13 19.96
N THR A 93 6.16 6.59 20.93
CA THR A 93 5.96 5.22 21.44
C THR A 93 4.56 5.04 22.04
N HIS A 94 4.09 6.03 22.79
CA HIS A 94 2.76 6.03 23.40
C HIS A 94 1.64 6.03 22.34
N ILE A 95 1.74 6.91 21.33
CA ILE A 95 0.79 6.93 20.20
C ILE A 95 0.83 5.60 19.44
N GLY A 96 2.03 5.05 19.22
CA GLY A 96 2.23 3.74 18.63
C GLY A 96 1.50 2.62 19.37
N THR A 97 1.64 2.60 20.70
CA THR A 97 1.04 1.57 21.56
C THR A 97 -0.49 1.67 21.56
N ILE A 98 -1.03 2.89 21.68
CA ILE A 98 -2.48 3.11 21.66
C ILE A 98 -3.07 2.80 20.29
N GLY A 99 -2.51 3.39 19.23
CA GLY A 99 -3.02 3.23 17.86
C GLY A 99 -2.86 1.79 17.36
N GLY A 100 -1.77 1.12 17.73
CA GLY A 100 -1.51 -0.27 17.37
C GLY A 100 -2.24 -1.31 18.21
N SER A 101 -2.95 -0.91 19.28
CA SER A 101 -3.63 -1.84 20.18
C SER A 101 -4.81 -2.58 19.53
N THR A 102 -5.38 -2.03 18.47
CA THR A 102 -6.55 -2.59 17.78
C THR A 102 -6.32 -2.69 16.28
N VAL A 103 -6.68 -3.84 15.72
CA VAL A 103 -6.69 -4.04 14.26
C VAL A 103 -7.91 -3.30 13.70
N PRO A 104 -7.74 -2.28 12.83
CA PRO A 104 -8.87 -1.54 12.28
C PRO A 104 -9.73 -2.44 11.38
N SER A 105 -11.05 -2.31 11.50
CA SER A 105 -11.98 -2.98 10.59
C SER A 105 -11.93 -2.34 9.21
N VAL A 106 -11.92 -3.17 8.16
CA VAL A 106 -11.95 -2.70 6.77
C VAL A 106 -13.32 -2.95 6.19
N LYS A 107 -14.05 -1.87 5.90
CA LYS A 107 -15.32 -1.96 5.19
C LYS A 107 -15.07 -2.20 3.71
N ILE A 108 -15.64 -3.29 3.18
CA ILE A 108 -15.55 -3.60 1.75
C ILE A 108 -16.82 -3.10 1.05
N PRO A 109 -16.69 -2.23 0.04
CA PRO A 109 -17.86 -1.71 -0.65
C PRO A 109 -18.60 -2.81 -1.43
N VAL A 110 -19.92 -2.67 -1.53
CA VAL A 110 -20.75 -3.52 -2.38
C VAL A 110 -20.53 -3.10 -3.84
N PRO A 111 -20.18 -4.03 -4.75
CA PRO A 111 -20.05 -3.75 -6.17
C PRO A 111 -21.32 -3.11 -6.71
N HIS A 112 -21.19 -2.14 -7.61
CA HIS A 112 -22.36 -1.42 -8.12
C HIS A 112 -23.33 -2.34 -8.88
N VAL A 113 -22.80 -3.40 -9.51
CA VAL A 113 -23.55 -4.38 -10.33
C VAL A 113 -24.44 -5.28 -9.46
N ASP A 114 -24.03 -5.56 -8.22
CA ASP A 114 -24.70 -6.51 -7.32
C ASP A 114 -25.40 -5.80 -6.15
N LYS A 115 -25.97 -4.61 -6.39
CA LYS A 115 -26.70 -3.88 -5.34
C LYS A 115 -27.98 -4.63 -4.97
N GLY A 116 -27.93 -5.37 -3.87
CA GLY A 116 -29.03 -6.18 -3.35
C GLY A 116 -28.57 -7.01 -2.14
N PRO A 117 -29.48 -7.77 -1.51
CA PRO A 117 -29.17 -8.55 -0.31
C PRO A 117 -28.06 -9.59 -0.53
N GLU A 118 -27.92 -10.13 -1.75
CA GLU A 118 -26.85 -11.07 -2.09
C GLU A 118 -25.48 -10.40 -2.19
N GLY A 119 -25.40 -9.19 -2.76
CA GLY A 119 -24.15 -8.44 -2.85
C GLY A 119 -23.67 -7.90 -1.50
N GLU A 120 -24.59 -7.49 -0.63
CA GLU A 120 -24.29 -7.13 0.76
C GLU A 120 -23.73 -8.33 1.54
N ARG A 121 -24.35 -9.51 1.40
CA ARG A 121 -23.86 -10.75 2.01
C ARG A 121 -22.47 -11.13 1.47
N GLY A 122 -22.24 -10.95 0.17
CA GLY A 122 -20.93 -11.16 -0.44
C GLY A 122 -19.86 -10.21 0.10
N ALA A 123 -20.18 -8.92 0.24
CA ALA A 123 -19.28 -7.93 0.82
C ALA A 123 -18.93 -8.24 2.27
N SER A 124 -19.93 -8.61 3.09
CA SER A 124 -19.73 -9.01 4.48
C SER A 124 -18.84 -10.25 4.61
N LYS A 125 -19.01 -11.26 3.74
CA LYS A 125 -18.12 -12.43 3.69
C LYS A 125 -16.67 -12.05 3.36
N ARG A 126 -16.46 -11.15 2.40
CA ARG A 126 -15.11 -10.66 2.05
C ARG A 126 -14.50 -9.86 3.20
N GLU A 127 -15.27 -9.00 3.85
CA GLU A 127 -14.83 -8.20 4.99
C GLU A 127 -14.37 -9.10 6.15
N ARG A 128 -15.17 -10.13 6.46
CA ARG A 128 -14.79 -11.15 7.42
C ARG A 128 -13.49 -11.86 7.02
N ARG A 129 -13.37 -12.29 5.75
CA ARG A 129 -12.17 -13.00 5.29
C ARG A 129 -10.92 -12.12 5.34
N VAL A 130 -11.01 -10.84 4.97
CA VAL A 130 -9.90 -9.89 5.07
C VAL A 130 -9.46 -9.70 6.52
N ARG A 131 -10.43 -9.60 7.44
CA ARG A 131 -10.14 -9.51 8.87
C ARG A 131 -9.42 -10.76 9.38
N GLU A 132 -9.94 -11.95 9.07
CA GLU A 132 -9.32 -13.23 9.45
C GLU A 132 -7.88 -13.34 8.92
N LEU A 133 -7.65 -13.01 7.65
CA LEU A 133 -6.32 -13.04 7.03
C LEU A 133 -5.34 -12.06 7.67
N ARG A 134 -5.81 -10.87 8.07
CA ARG A 134 -4.99 -9.89 8.79
C ARG A 134 -4.64 -10.37 10.19
N GLU A 135 -5.61 -10.90 10.94
CA GLU A 135 -5.40 -11.40 12.30
C GLU A 135 -4.43 -12.60 12.32
N GLN A 136 -4.44 -13.44 11.29
CA GLN A 136 -3.53 -14.60 11.15
C GLN A 136 -2.16 -14.26 10.53
N SER A 137 -1.95 -13.01 10.12
CA SER A 137 -0.68 -12.55 9.55
C SER A 137 0.19 -11.85 10.58
N ASN A 138 1.36 -11.35 10.15
CA ASN A 138 2.20 -10.48 10.96
C ASN A 138 1.67 -9.04 11.10
N TYR A 139 0.52 -8.71 10.50
CA TYR A 139 -0.08 -7.37 10.54
C TYR A 139 -0.27 -6.80 11.96
N PRO A 140 -0.83 -7.54 12.95
CA PRO A 140 -1.07 -6.99 14.28
C PRO A 140 0.21 -6.55 14.98
N VAL A 141 1.32 -7.27 14.74
CA VAL A 141 2.63 -6.96 15.30
C VAL A 141 3.20 -5.68 14.68
N LEU A 142 2.94 -5.44 13.39
CA LEU A 142 3.45 -4.28 12.67
C LEU A 142 2.61 -3.01 12.86
N LEU A 143 1.38 -3.12 13.38
CA LEU A 143 0.48 -1.98 13.56
C LEU A 143 1.06 -0.93 14.51
N ALA A 144 1.61 -1.34 15.65
CA ALA A 144 2.23 -0.41 16.60
C ALA A 144 3.36 0.39 15.93
N ASN A 145 4.23 -0.31 15.20
CA ASN A 145 5.33 0.30 14.45
C ASN A 145 4.82 1.25 13.35
N SER A 146 3.73 0.90 12.67
CA SER A 146 3.13 1.75 11.63
C SER A 146 2.57 3.05 12.22
N TRP A 147 1.96 2.98 13.40
CA TRP A 147 1.50 4.18 14.11
C TRP A 147 2.66 5.03 14.63
N GLN A 148 3.76 4.40 15.05
CA GLN A 148 4.99 5.12 15.39
C GLN A 148 5.58 5.83 14.17
N ASP A 149 5.63 5.17 13.01
CA ASP A 149 6.08 5.79 11.76
C ASP A 149 5.21 6.98 11.40
N TYR A 150 3.89 6.84 11.52
CA TYR A 150 2.98 7.94 11.25
C TYR A 150 3.18 9.11 12.23
N ALA A 151 3.31 8.83 13.53
CA ALA A 151 3.53 9.86 14.54
C ALA A 151 4.91 10.54 14.41
N GLY A 152 5.94 9.78 14.06
CA GLY A 152 7.31 10.25 13.97
C GLY A 152 7.69 10.89 12.64
N SER A 153 7.18 10.38 11.52
CA SER A 153 7.54 10.84 10.17
C SER A 153 6.38 11.49 9.40
N GLY A 154 5.15 11.37 9.90
CA GLY A 154 3.93 11.77 9.18
C GLY A 154 3.51 10.79 8.09
N SER A 155 4.16 9.63 7.97
CA SER A 155 3.83 8.60 6.98
C SER A 155 4.02 7.20 7.55
N ALA A 156 3.23 6.25 7.07
CA ALA A 156 3.42 4.84 7.37
C ALA A 156 3.21 4.06 6.08
N ILE A 157 4.20 3.26 5.69
CA ILE A 157 4.18 2.55 4.42
C ILE A 157 4.28 1.06 4.71
N MET A 158 3.29 0.33 4.20
CA MET A 158 3.22 -1.11 4.35
C MET A 158 2.90 -1.75 3.01
N GLY A 159 3.77 -2.65 2.57
CA GLY A 159 3.55 -3.51 1.42
C GLY A 159 2.84 -4.80 1.85
N VAL A 160 1.98 -5.33 0.97
CA VAL A 160 1.39 -6.66 1.14
C VAL A 160 2.05 -7.60 0.14
N TRP A 161 2.50 -8.74 0.63
CA TRP A 161 3.14 -9.79 -0.16
C TRP A 161 2.52 -11.14 0.14
N VAL A 162 2.75 -12.11 -0.73
CA VAL A 162 2.36 -13.50 -0.48
C VAL A 162 3.47 -14.16 0.35
N ASN A 163 3.10 -14.89 1.40
CA ASN A 163 4.07 -15.73 2.10
C ASN A 163 4.42 -16.95 1.24
N PHE A 164 5.56 -16.91 0.55
CA PHE A 164 6.05 -18.02 -0.28
C PHE A 164 6.79 -19.10 0.52
N GLU A 165 7.07 -18.86 1.80
CA GLU A 165 7.74 -19.85 2.68
C GLU A 165 6.78 -20.98 3.07
N GLU A 166 5.48 -20.74 3.05
CA GLU A 166 4.46 -21.75 3.32
C GLU A 166 4.23 -22.63 2.08
N GLU A 167 4.55 -23.92 2.16
CA GLU A 167 4.39 -24.86 1.04
C GLU A 167 2.90 -25.11 0.72
N ASP A 168 2.04 -25.16 1.75
CA ASP A 168 0.61 -25.37 1.60
C ASP A 168 -0.11 -24.09 1.17
N THR A 169 -0.50 -24.03 -0.10
CA THR A 169 -1.23 -22.88 -0.68
C THR A 169 -2.52 -22.53 0.06
N ALA A 170 -3.19 -23.47 0.72
CA ALA A 170 -4.42 -23.20 1.46
C ALA A 170 -4.18 -22.47 2.78
N LYS A 171 -2.97 -22.60 3.34
CA LYS A 171 -2.54 -21.96 4.60
C LYS A 171 -1.75 -20.67 4.38
N ARG A 172 -1.47 -20.30 3.13
CA ARG A 172 -0.75 -19.07 2.79
C ARG A 172 -1.54 -17.84 3.23
N ASN A 173 -1.07 -17.23 4.30
CA ASN A 173 -1.52 -15.93 4.76
C ASN A 173 -0.69 -14.81 4.11
N PRO A 174 -1.27 -13.60 3.96
CA PRO A 174 -0.51 -12.44 3.49
C PRO A 174 0.62 -12.11 4.46
N TYR A 175 1.77 -11.73 3.92
CA TYR A 175 2.91 -11.21 4.66
C TYR A 175 2.99 -9.70 4.45
N TYR A 176 3.06 -8.94 5.53
CA TYR A 176 3.16 -7.49 5.49
C TYR A 176 4.61 -7.05 5.68
N MET A 177 5.10 -6.20 4.78
CA MET A 177 6.42 -5.59 4.87
C MET A 177 6.28 -4.14 5.27
N ARG A 178 6.89 -3.75 6.40
CA ARG A 178 6.98 -2.36 6.83
C ARG A 178 8.19 -1.70 6.17
N PHE A 179 8.00 -0.49 5.67
CA PHE A 179 9.09 0.39 5.27
C PHE A 179 9.17 1.53 6.28
N ASP A 180 10.33 1.70 6.93
CA ASP A 180 10.55 2.81 7.85
C ASP A 180 10.91 4.08 7.06
N PRO A 181 10.01 5.07 6.97
CA PRO A 181 10.20 6.26 6.15
C PRO A 181 11.31 7.19 6.65
N ARG A 182 11.87 6.95 7.85
CA ARG A 182 13.00 7.71 8.37
C ARG A 182 14.34 7.30 7.72
N HIS A 183 14.36 6.15 7.05
CA HIS A 183 15.57 5.52 6.50
C HIS A 183 15.48 5.29 4.98
N THR A 184 14.49 5.89 4.30
CA THR A 184 14.25 5.83 2.85
C THR A 184 14.64 7.13 2.17
#